data_AF-A0A4X2KMG1-F1
#
_entry.id   AF-A0A4X2KMG1-F1
#
_cell.length_a   1.000
_cell.length_b   1.000
_cell.length_c   1.000
_cell.angle_alpha   90.00
_cell.angle_beta   90.00
_cell.angle_gamma   90.00
#
_symmetry.space_group_name_H-M   'P 1'
#
loop_
_entity.id
_entity.type
_entity.pdbx_description
1 polymer ?
#
loop_
_entity_poly.entity_id
_entity_poly.type
_entity_poly.pdbx_seq_one_letter_code
_entity_poly.pdbx_strand_id
1 'polypeptide(L)'
;MAAPSGATASGEDDGGFGPWLDGRLEALGVDWAVYGAYIRGVLQEDDEEERLDALQGILAAFLEEDSLLDICREIVERWSETQNVVTKEKKEDEVQAIATLIEKQAQIVVKPKMVSEEEKQRKAALLAQYANVTDEEDLFTEADEKDGSVATTTNTGSEKSLFRNTNVEDVLNARKLERDSLRDESQRKKEQDKLQREKDKLAKQERKEKEKKRTQKGERKR
;
A
#
# COMPACT_ATOMS: atom_id res chain seq x y z
N MET A 1 -11.84 57.00 -7.09
CA MET A 1 -11.18 55.96 -7.90
C MET A 1 -10.92 54.78 -6.99
N ALA A 2 -11.38 53.60 -7.43
CA ALA A 2 -11.81 52.46 -6.65
C ALA A 2 -10.71 51.74 -5.83
N ALA A 3 -11.15 51.15 -4.72
CA ALA A 3 -10.39 50.20 -3.91
C ALA A 3 -10.27 48.84 -4.64
N PRO A 4 -9.17 48.08 -4.44
CA PRO A 4 -9.07 46.73 -4.96
C PRO A 4 -9.84 45.77 -4.05
N SER A 5 -10.98 45.25 -4.55
CA SER A 5 -11.74 44.17 -3.92
C SER A 5 -10.94 42.87 -3.90
N GLY A 6 -11.18 42.10 -2.82
CA GLY A 6 -10.45 40.91 -2.41
C GLY A 6 -10.22 39.87 -3.49
N ALA A 7 -8.95 39.46 -3.61
CA ALA A 7 -8.58 38.18 -4.14
C ALA A 7 -8.67 37.14 -2.99
N THR A 8 -9.79 36.44 -2.89
CA THR A 8 -9.87 35.17 -2.15
C THR A 8 -9.46 34.06 -3.09
N ALA A 9 -8.15 33.89 -3.26
CA ALA A 9 -7.56 32.69 -3.80
C ALA A 9 -7.39 31.70 -2.63
N SER A 10 -8.27 30.71 -2.55
CA SER A 10 -8.06 29.37 -1.95
C SER A 10 -9.41 28.64 -1.95
N GLY A 11 -9.66 27.90 -3.02
CA GLY A 11 -10.72 26.93 -3.08
C GLY A 11 -10.25 25.85 -4.03
N GLU A 12 -9.84 24.71 -3.48
CA GLU A 12 -9.65 23.49 -4.24
C GLU A 12 -10.88 23.30 -5.14
N ASP A 13 -10.61 23.05 -6.42
CA ASP A 13 -11.61 22.84 -7.47
C ASP A 13 -12.37 21.53 -7.17
N ASP A 14 -13.29 21.60 -6.22
CA ASP A 14 -14.22 20.53 -5.87
C ASP A 14 -15.35 20.51 -6.92
N GLY A 15 -14.98 20.14 -8.17
CA GLY A 15 -15.89 19.73 -9.24
C GLY A 15 -17.14 20.61 -9.49
N GLY A 16 -17.09 21.90 -9.20
CA GLY A 16 -18.22 22.82 -9.36
C GLY A 16 -19.32 22.73 -8.28
N PHE A 17 -19.18 21.91 -7.24
CA PHE A 17 -20.20 21.80 -6.18
C PHE A 17 -20.27 23.03 -5.28
N GLY A 18 -19.12 23.59 -4.90
CA GLY A 18 -19.05 24.78 -4.03
C GLY A 18 -19.87 25.97 -4.56
N PRO A 19 -19.62 26.45 -5.80
CA PRO A 19 -20.39 27.55 -6.39
C PRO A 19 -21.89 27.24 -6.55
N TRP A 20 -22.23 25.98 -6.80
CA TRP A 20 -23.63 25.55 -6.87
C TRP A 20 -24.31 25.63 -5.50
N LEU A 21 -23.66 25.13 -4.46
CA LEU A 21 -24.16 25.20 -3.08
C LEU A 21 -24.35 26.65 -2.64
N ASP A 22 -23.38 27.52 -2.94
CA ASP A 22 -23.44 28.94 -2.59
C ASP A 22 -24.65 29.63 -3.24
N GLY A 23 -24.89 29.39 -4.55
CA GLY A 23 -26.07 29.91 -5.25
C GLY A 23 -27.39 29.32 -4.76
N ARG A 24 -27.38 28.04 -4.35
CA ARG A 24 -28.57 27.39 -3.78
C ARG A 24 -28.92 27.96 -2.40
N LEU A 25 -27.92 28.19 -1.56
CA LEU A 25 -28.10 28.80 -0.23
C LEU A 25 -28.58 30.25 -0.36
N GLU A 26 -28.04 31.02 -1.31
CA GLU A 26 -28.48 32.39 -1.57
C GLU A 26 -29.94 32.44 -2.03
N ALA A 27 -30.38 31.51 -2.88
CA ALA A 27 -31.79 31.39 -3.28
C ALA A 27 -32.72 31.05 -2.11
N LEU A 28 -32.21 30.37 -1.09
CA LEU A 28 -32.92 30.04 0.14
C LEU A 28 -32.85 31.16 1.19
N GLY A 29 -32.10 32.23 0.92
CA GLY A 29 -31.88 33.34 1.86
C GLY A 29 -30.93 33.00 3.01
N VAL A 30 -30.14 31.94 2.88
CA VAL A 30 -29.14 31.50 3.85
C VAL A 30 -27.78 32.10 3.49
N ASP A 31 -27.05 32.59 4.49
CA ASP A 31 -25.72 33.18 4.28
C ASP A 31 -24.68 32.11 3.90
N TRP A 32 -24.34 32.06 2.61
CA TRP A 32 -23.38 31.10 2.07
C TRP A 32 -21.96 31.28 2.64
N ALA A 33 -21.57 32.48 3.06
CA ALA A 33 -20.22 32.72 3.57
C ALA A 33 -19.99 32.04 4.93
N VAL A 34 -21.05 31.87 5.72
CA VAL A 34 -21.01 31.18 7.02
C VAL A 34 -21.34 29.70 6.85
N TYR A 35 -22.45 29.39 6.16
CA TYR A 35 -22.96 28.03 6.09
C TYR A 35 -22.34 27.19 4.98
N GLY A 36 -21.84 27.79 3.90
CA GLY A 36 -21.27 27.05 2.76
C GLY A 36 -20.01 26.27 3.11
N ALA A 37 -19.12 26.83 3.94
CA ALA A 37 -17.93 26.10 4.42
C ALA A 37 -18.30 25.02 5.44
N TYR A 38 -19.27 25.31 6.32
CA TYR A 38 -19.72 24.37 7.34
C TYR A 38 -20.44 23.16 6.75
N ILE A 39 -21.38 23.38 5.82
CA ILE A 39 -22.11 22.31 5.12
C ILE A 39 -21.15 21.43 4.31
N ARG A 40 -20.16 22.02 3.63
CA ARG A 40 -19.11 21.24 2.94
C ARG A 40 -18.32 20.35 3.90
N GLY A 41 -17.95 20.88 5.07
CA GLY A 41 -17.29 20.10 6.11
C GLY A 41 -18.13 18.91 6.58
N VAL A 42 -19.41 19.14 6.87
CA VAL A 42 -20.37 18.08 7.26
C VAL A 42 -20.51 17.02 6.17
N LEU A 43 -20.59 17.42 4.90
CA LEU A 43 -20.72 16.50 3.77
C LEU A 43 -19.46 15.65 3.53
N GLN A 44 -18.30 16.09 4.01
CA GLN A 44 -17.03 15.38 3.84
C GLN A 44 -16.82 14.26 4.87
N GLU A 45 -17.53 14.24 5.99
CA GLU A 45 -17.48 13.17 7.01
C GLU A 45 -18.12 11.88 6.48
N ASP A 46 -17.60 10.67 6.79
CA ASP A 46 -17.89 9.42 6.06
C ASP A 46 -19.32 8.83 6.25
N ASP A 47 -20.14 9.35 7.17
CA ASP A 47 -21.43 8.74 7.55
C ASP A 47 -22.64 9.38 6.83
N GLU A 48 -23.19 8.71 5.81
CA GLU A 48 -24.32 9.20 4.99
C GLU A 48 -25.61 9.51 5.77
N GLU A 49 -25.91 8.72 6.80
CA GLU A 49 -27.11 8.92 7.63
C GLU A 49 -26.94 10.14 8.55
N GLU A 50 -25.73 10.36 9.07
CA GLU A 50 -25.39 11.52 9.90
C GLU A 50 -25.30 12.80 9.07
N ARG A 51 -24.83 12.73 7.82
CA ARG A 51 -24.82 13.88 6.87
C ARG A 51 -26.21 14.48 6.70
N LEU A 52 -27.22 13.63 6.48
CA LEU A 52 -28.59 14.07 6.25
C LEU A 52 -29.22 14.69 7.51
N ASP A 53 -29.00 14.07 8.67
CA ASP A 53 -29.52 14.54 9.95
C ASP A 53 -28.86 15.87 10.38
N ALA A 54 -27.54 15.98 10.24
CA ALA A 54 -26.80 17.21 10.49
C ALA A 54 -27.22 18.34 9.54
N LEU A 55 -27.38 18.05 8.25
CA LEU A 55 -27.84 19.02 7.27
C LEU A 55 -29.27 19.49 7.55
N GLN A 56 -30.16 18.57 7.95
CA GLN A 56 -31.50 18.91 8.42
C GLN A 56 -31.45 19.81 9.65
N GLY A 57 -30.61 19.50 10.65
CA GLY A 57 -30.45 20.33 11.84
C GLY A 57 -30.02 21.77 11.54
N ILE A 58 -29.15 21.94 10.53
CA ILE A 58 -28.69 23.27 10.08
C ILE A 58 -29.81 24.02 9.38
N LEU A 59 -30.47 23.36 8.43
CA LEU A 59 -31.42 23.99 7.52
C LEU A 59 -32.83 24.11 8.12
N ALA A 60 -33.17 23.33 9.14
CA ALA A 60 -34.43 23.42 9.89
C ALA A 60 -34.63 24.78 10.58
N ALA A 61 -33.55 25.50 10.86
CA ALA A 61 -33.62 26.86 11.40
C ALA A 61 -34.13 27.89 10.36
N PHE A 62 -34.09 27.56 9.07
CA PHE A 62 -34.37 28.48 7.97
C PHE A 62 -35.54 28.04 7.08
N LEU A 63 -35.86 26.74 7.05
CA LEU A 63 -36.82 26.14 6.13
C LEU A 63 -37.91 25.39 6.88
N GLU A 64 -39.11 25.35 6.29
CA GLU A 64 -40.24 24.55 6.79
C GLU A 64 -40.05 23.06 6.47
N GLU A 65 -40.53 22.20 7.38
CA GLU A 65 -40.30 20.76 7.44
C GLU A 65 -40.63 20.02 6.12
N ASP A 66 -41.66 20.47 5.39
CA ASP A 66 -42.12 19.87 4.13
C ASP A 66 -41.14 20.08 2.96
N SER A 67 -40.42 21.21 2.94
CA SER A 67 -39.45 21.55 1.87
C SER A 67 -38.01 21.22 2.25
N LEU A 68 -37.74 21.14 3.55
CA LEU A 68 -36.42 20.89 4.12
C LEU A 68 -35.83 19.56 3.65
N LEU A 69 -36.61 18.48 3.75
CA LEU A 69 -36.14 17.13 3.41
C LEU A 69 -35.76 17.02 1.92
N ASP A 70 -36.52 17.65 1.04
CA ASP A 70 -36.27 17.63 -0.40
C ASP A 70 -34.98 18.39 -0.75
N ILE A 71 -34.77 19.56 -0.14
CA ILE A 71 -33.55 20.35 -0.32
C ILE A 71 -32.33 19.62 0.24
N CYS A 72 -32.45 19.03 1.43
CA CYS A 72 -31.35 18.27 2.03
C CYS A 72 -30.95 17.07 1.17
N ARG A 73 -31.94 16.34 0.62
CA ARG A 73 -31.70 15.25 -0.33
C ARG A 73 -31.01 15.72 -1.60
N GLU A 74 -31.47 16.83 -2.19
CA GLU A 74 -30.87 17.39 -3.41
C GLU A 74 -29.39 17.77 -3.20
N ILE A 75 -29.05 18.38 -2.06
CA ILE A 75 -27.67 18.77 -1.74
C ILE A 75 -26.78 17.52 -1.60
N VAL A 76 -27.24 16.48 -0.91
CA VAL A 76 -26.47 15.23 -0.73
C VAL A 76 -26.33 14.48 -2.06
N GLU A 77 -27.36 14.44 -2.88
CA GLU A 77 -27.31 13.84 -4.22
C GLU A 77 -26.28 14.55 -5.10
N ARG A 78 -26.32 15.89 -5.17
CA ARG A 78 -25.35 16.70 -5.93
C ARG A 78 -23.92 16.56 -5.42
N TRP A 79 -23.73 16.45 -4.11
CA TRP A 79 -22.43 16.15 -3.52
C TRP A 79 -21.90 14.79 -3.98
N SER A 80 -22.75 13.76 -3.89
CA SER A 80 -22.38 12.39 -4.30
C SER A 80 -22.06 12.29 -5.79
N GLU A 81 -22.79 13.01 -6.65
CA GLU A 81 -22.53 13.11 -8.09
C GLU A 81 -21.14 13.71 -8.35
N THR A 82 -20.84 14.82 -7.66
CA THR A 82 -19.56 15.52 -7.81
C THR A 82 -18.39 14.65 -7.34
N GLN A 83 -18.51 13.98 -6.19
CA GLN A 83 -17.50 13.05 -5.70
C GLN A 83 -17.32 11.84 -6.64
N ASN A 84 -18.40 11.34 -7.24
CA ASN A 84 -18.31 10.24 -8.20
C ASN A 84 -17.60 10.67 -9.50
N VAL A 85 -17.80 11.91 -9.97
CA VAL A 85 -17.07 12.46 -11.13
C VAL A 85 -15.59 12.63 -10.78
N VAL A 86 -15.28 13.27 -9.65
CA VAL A 86 -13.89 13.49 -9.20
C VAL A 86 -13.16 12.15 -8.99
N THR A 87 -13.83 11.14 -8.44
CA THR A 87 -13.23 9.79 -8.28
C THR A 87 -13.08 9.03 -9.59
N LYS A 88 -13.92 9.29 -10.60
CA LYS A 88 -13.76 8.72 -11.95
C LYS A 88 -12.60 9.38 -12.69
N GLU A 89 -12.52 10.70 -12.68
CA GLU A 89 -11.41 11.45 -13.31
C GLU A 89 -10.06 11.07 -12.69
N LYS A 90 -9.96 11.01 -11.36
CA LYS A 90 -8.73 10.55 -10.67
C LYS A 90 -8.33 9.12 -11.07
N LYS A 91 -9.29 8.20 -11.21
CA LYS A 91 -9.01 6.82 -11.65
C LYS A 91 -8.55 6.79 -13.11
N GLU A 92 -9.12 7.62 -13.98
CA GLU A 92 -8.69 7.73 -15.37
C GLU A 92 -7.28 8.29 -15.49
N ASP A 93 -6.93 9.30 -14.71
CA ASP A 93 -5.58 9.88 -14.65
C ASP A 93 -4.54 8.89 -14.11
N GLU A 94 -4.88 8.12 -13.07
CA GLU A 94 -4.02 7.06 -12.53
C GLU A 94 -3.78 5.95 -13.55
N VAL A 95 -4.83 5.52 -14.26
CA VAL A 95 -4.73 4.52 -15.32
C VAL A 95 -3.89 5.03 -16.49
N GLN A 96 -4.06 6.30 -16.88
CA GLN A 96 -3.21 6.94 -17.89
C GLN A 96 -1.75 7.01 -17.44
N ALA A 97 -1.48 7.41 -16.19
CA ALA A 97 -0.12 7.44 -15.63
C ALA A 97 0.53 6.04 -15.65
N ILE A 98 -0.20 5.00 -15.26
CA ILE A 98 0.26 3.60 -15.32
C ILE A 98 0.55 3.20 -16.78
N ALA A 99 -0.33 3.54 -17.73
CA ALA A 99 -0.12 3.26 -19.14
C ALA A 99 1.17 3.92 -19.68
N THR A 100 1.39 5.20 -19.36
CA THR A 100 2.63 5.90 -19.75
C THR A 100 3.88 5.31 -19.09
N LEU A 101 3.79 4.80 -17.86
CA LEU A 101 4.89 4.15 -17.16
C LEU A 101 5.23 2.80 -17.80
N ILE A 102 4.22 2.00 -18.16
CA ILE A 102 4.38 0.73 -18.87
C ILE A 102 5.02 0.98 -20.24
N GLU A 103 4.57 1.99 -20.99
CA GLU A 103 5.15 2.36 -22.28
C GLU A 103 6.65 2.71 -22.16
N LYS A 104 7.01 3.52 -21.16
CA LYS A 104 8.42 3.87 -20.88
C LYS A 104 9.25 2.66 -20.50
N GLN A 105 8.71 1.71 -19.73
CA GLN A 105 9.41 0.48 -19.36
C GLN A 105 9.55 -0.49 -20.55
N ALA A 106 8.53 -0.60 -21.41
CA ALA A 106 8.54 -1.43 -22.60
C ALA A 106 9.52 -0.93 -23.67
N GLN A 107 9.80 0.38 -23.71
CA GLN A 107 10.78 0.96 -24.63
C GLN A 107 12.24 0.78 -24.16
N ILE A 108 12.47 0.41 -22.89
CA ILE A 108 13.80 0.32 -22.27
C ILE A 108 14.36 -1.12 -22.20
N VAL A 109 13.57 -2.16 -22.47
CA VAL A 109 13.98 -3.59 -22.38
C VAL A 109 13.41 -4.31 -23.61
N VAL A 110 14.15 -4.63 -24.68
CA VAL A 110 15.32 -5.51 -24.80
C VAL A 110 16.02 -5.15 -26.12
N LYS A 111 17.23 -4.58 -26.08
CA LYS A 111 18.18 -4.87 -27.16
C LYS A 111 18.77 -6.24 -26.81
N PRO A 112 18.50 -7.32 -27.57
CA PRO A 112 19.10 -8.61 -27.29
C PRO A 112 20.61 -8.45 -27.44
N LYS A 113 21.33 -8.46 -26.31
CA LYS A 113 22.79 -8.47 -26.29
C LYS A 113 23.23 -9.79 -26.93
N MET A 114 23.90 -9.72 -28.07
CA MET A 114 24.48 -10.92 -28.70
C MET A 114 25.54 -11.47 -27.75
N VAL A 115 25.24 -12.61 -27.15
CA VAL A 115 26.18 -13.36 -26.32
C VAL A 115 27.29 -13.87 -27.25
N SER A 116 28.51 -13.38 -27.09
CA SER A 116 29.67 -13.84 -27.85
C SER A 116 29.89 -15.33 -27.61
N GLU A 117 30.31 -16.07 -28.64
CA GLU A 117 30.52 -17.53 -28.60
C GLU A 117 31.46 -17.95 -27.46
N GLU A 118 32.38 -17.07 -27.08
CA GLU A 118 33.36 -17.28 -26.01
C GLU A 118 32.71 -17.43 -24.61
N GLU A 119 31.63 -16.68 -24.32
CA GLU A 119 30.89 -16.80 -23.06
C GLU A 119 30.04 -18.08 -23.00
N LYS A 120 29.52 -18.52 -24.16
CA LYS A 120 28.82 -19.82 -24.26
C LYS A 120 29.79 -20.99 -24.04
N GLN A 121 30.99 -20.91 -24.61
CA GLN A 121 32.02 -21.94 -24.43
C GLN A 121 32.50 -22.01 -22.98
N ARG A 122 32.73 -20.87 -22.30
CA ARG A 122 33.06 -20.86 -20.86
C ARG A 122 31.96 -21.46 -19.99
N LYS A 123 30.69 -21.14 -20.28
CA LYS A 123 29.54 -21.71 -19.54
C LYS A 123 29.42 -23.22 -19.76
N ALA A 124 29.64 -23.69 -20.99
CA ALA A 124 29.62 -25.12 -21.32
C ALA A 124 30.77 -25.88 -20.66
N ALA A 125 31.98 -25.31 -20.65
CA ALA A 125 33.14 -25.91 -19.97
C ALA A 125 32.93 -26.01 -18.45
N LEU A 126 32.32 -24.99 -17.84
CA LEU A 126 31.97 -25.04 -16.41
C LEU A 126 30.93 -26.14 -16.14
N LEU A 127 29.89 -26.25 -16.96
CA LEU A 127 28.88 -27.32 -16.87
C LEU A 127 29.50 -28.72 -17.02
N ALA A 128 30.45 -28.89 -17.93
CA ALA A 128 31.17 -30.15 -18.12
C ALA A 128 32.03 -30.49 -16.88
N GLN A 129 32.67 -29.49 -16.27
CA GLN A 129 33.45 -29.68 -15.05
C GLN A 129 32.60 -30.22 -13.89
N TYR A 130 31.33 -29.82 -13.79
CA TYR A 130 30.41 -30.34 -12.78
C TYR A 130 29.72 -31.65 -13.20
N ALA A 131 29.67 -31.97 -14.50
CA ALA A 131 29.13 -33.24 -14.99
C ALA A 131 30.03 -34.44 -14.64
N ASN A 132 31.34 -34.22 -14.49
CA ASN A 132 32.32 -35.25 -14.12
C ASN A 132 32.38 -35.59 -12.63
N VAL A 133 31.53 -35.01 -11.76
CA VAL A 133 31.61 -35.20 -10.30
C VAL A 133 30.60 -36.24 -9.77
N THR A 134 29.77 -36.85 -10.62
CA THR A 134 28.69 -37.75 -10.16
C THR A 134 28.80 -39.21 -10.59
N ASP A 135 29.88 -39.66 -11.26
CA ASP A 135 29.98 -41.05 -11.73
C ASP A 135 31.36 -41.72 -11.55
N GLU A 136 32.17 -41.28 -10.58
CA GLU A 136 33.43 -41.96 -10.23
C GLU A 136 33.60 -42.04 -8.69
N GLU A 137 32.63 -42.64 -8.00
CA GLU A 137 32.83 -43.22 -6.66
C GLU A 137 33.47 -44.62 -6.79
N ASP A 138 34.73 -44.76 -7.21
CA ASP A 138 35.56 -45.95 -6.87
C ASP A 138 37.05 -45.85 -7.31
N LEU A 139 37.85 -44.91 -6.78
CA LEU A 139 39.32 -45.10 -6.81
C LEU A 139 40.09 -44.29 -5.76
N PHE A 140 40.40 -44.98 -4.66
CA PHE A 140 41.72 -45.08 -4.03
C PHE A 140 42.57 -43.82 -3.70
N THR A 141 43.02 -43.82 -2.45
CA THR A 141 44.31 -43.30 -1.91
C THR A 141 44.54 -41.82 -1.65
N GLU A 142 44.62 -41.53 -0.35
CA GLU A 142 45.73 -40.88 0.36
C GLU A 142 46.64 -39.92 -0.42
N ALA A 143 46.62 -38.65 -0.06
CA ALA A 143 47.79 -37.88 0.37
C ALA A 143 47.41 -36.43 0.75
N ASP A 144 48.17 -35.90 1.71
CA ASP A 144 48.64 -34.52 1.82
C ASP A 144 48.02 -33.52 2.85
N GLU A 145 48.63 -33.55 4.04
CA GLU A 145 49.40 -32.46 4.67
C GLU A 145 48.84 -31.02 4.77
N LYS A 146 48.38 -30.71 5.98
CA LYS A 146 48.89 -29.67 6.90
C LYS A 146 49.71 -28.47 6.39
N ASP A 147 49.27 -27.31 6.91
CA ASP A 147 50.05 -26.19 7.47
C ASP A 147 50.52 -25.04 6.54
N GLY A 148 50.54 -23.83 7.09
CA GLY A 148 51.31 -22.73 6.50
C GLY A 148 50.72 -21.32 6.54
N SER A 149 50.34 -20.85 7.73
CA SER A 149 50.14 -19.44 8.06
C SER A 149 51.22 -18.53 7.44
N VAL A 150 50.83 -17.58 6.59
CA VAL A 150 51.62 -16.37 6.31
C VAL A 150 50.72 -15.15 6.50
N ALA A 151 50.68 -14.68 7.75
CA ALA A 151 50.39 -13.30 8.06
C ALA A 151 51.54 -12.43 7.50
N THR A 152 51.26 -11.62 6.49
CA THR A 152 52.07 -10.43 6.18
C THR A 152 51.22 -9.20 6.44
N THR A 153 51.50 -8.63 7.61
CA THR A 153 51.17 -7.28 8.01
C THR A 153 51.66 -6.27 6.96
N THR A 154 50.74 -5.54 6.34
CA THR A 154 51.02 -4.18 5.87
C THR A 154 49.89 -3.28 6.31
N ASN A 155 50.04 -2.79 7.53
CA ASN A 155 49.33 -1.62 8.02
C ASN A 155 49.91 -0.40 7.27
N THR A 156 49.43 -0.13 6.06
CA THR A 156 49.73 1.10 5.32
C THR A 156 48.58 2.08 5.52
N GLY A 157 48.88 3.13 6.28
CA GLY A 157 47.94 4.17 6.65
C GLY A 157 47.21 4.80 5.47
N SER A 158 45.92 5.00 5.68
CA SER A 158 45.19 6.11 5.07
C SER A 158 44.03 6.48 5.99
N GLU A 159 44.36 7.05 7.14
CA GLU A 159 43.43 7.95 7.81
C GLU A 159 43.37 9.25 6.99
N LYS A 160 42.56 9.26 5.92
CA LYS A 160 42.08 10.43 5.17
C LYS A 160 41.23 10.03 3.96
N SER A 161 40.03 9.53 4.24
CA SER A 161 38.85 9.89 3.43
C SER A 161 37.64 9.75 4.34
N LEU A 162 37.14 10.88 4.86
CA LEU A 162 35.92 10.95 5.68
C LEU A 162 34.68 10.42 4.94
N PHE A 163 34.81 10.10 3.65
CA PHE A 163 33.82 9.38 2.86
C PHE A 163 34.51 8.18 2.19
N ARG A 164 34.48 7.04 2.88
CA ARG A 164 34.79 5.73 2.27
C ARG A 164 33.61 5.39 1.37
N ASN A 165 33.86 4.95 0.13
CA ASN A 165 32.79 4.55 -0.78
C ASN A 165 32.11 3.29 -0.21
N THR A 166 30.93 3.45 0.38
CA THR A 166 30.13 2.35 0.94
C THR A 166 29.28 1.67 -0.12
N ASN A 167 29.19 2.17 -1.36
CA ASN A 167 28.28 1.62 -2.37
C ASN A 167 28.46 0.10 -2.60
N VAL A 168 29.70 -0.40 -2.57
CA VAL A 168 29.96 -1.85 -2.70
C VAL A 168 29.53 -2.63 -1.46
N GLU A 169 29.76 -2.06 -0.27
CA GLU A 169 29.35 -2.64 1.01
C GLU A 169 27.82 -2.61 1.17
N ASP A 170 27.17 -1.52 0.75
CA ASP A 170 25.72 -1.31 0.75
C ASP A 170 25.02 -2.29 -0.19
N VAL A 171 25.55 -2.51 -1.40
CA VAL A 171 24.99 -3.51 -2.34
C VAL A 171 25.11 -4.93 -1.79
N LEU A 172 26.25 -5.28 -1.17
CA LEU A 172 26.43 -6.60 -0.56
C LEU A 172 25.54 -6.79 0.67
N ASN A 173 25.38 -5.75 1.49
CA ASN A 173 24.50 -5.75 2.65
C ASN A 173 23.03 -5.81 2.23
N ALA A 174 22.61 -5.09 1.19
CA ALA A 174 21.25 -5.14 0.66
C ALA A 174 20.90 -6.54 0.14
N ARG A 175 21.79 -7.17 -0.64
CA ARG A 175 21.60 -8.54 -1.13
C ARG A 175 21.56 -9.57 0.01
N LYS A 176 22.37 -9.36 1.06
CA LYS A 176 22.35 -10.21 2.25
C LYS A 176 21.05 -10.06 3.03
N LEU A 177 20.59 -8.82 3.22
CA LEU A 177 19.36 -8.50 3.91
C LEU A 177 18.13 -9.05 3.16
N GLU A 178 18.10 -8.97 1.84
CA GLU A 178 17.05 -9.57 1.00
C GLU A 178 17.02 -11.09 1.14
N ARG A 179 18.19 -11.75 1.17
CA ARG A 179 18.26 -13.20 1.39
C ARG A 179 17.77 -13.59 2.79
N ASP A 180 18.13 -12.81 3.79
CA ASP A 180 17.76 -13.09 5.18
C ASP A 180 16.27 -12.76 5.42
N SER A 181 15.72 -11.70 4.80
CA SER A 181 14.28 -11.39 4.84
C SER A 181 13.44 -12.47 4.18
N LEU A 182 13.86 -13.01 3.04
CA LEU A 182 13.17 -14.13 2.39
C LEU A 182 13.16 -15.40 3.26
N ARG A 183 14.23 -15.63 4.03
CA ARG A 183 14.28 -16.74 5.01
C ARG A 183 13.31 -16.51 6.16
N ASP A 184 13.28 -15.30 6.72
CA ASP A 184 12.40 -14.94 7.83
C ASP A 184 10.93 -14.92 7.42
N GLU A 185 10.60 -14.45 6.22
CA GLU A 185 9.23 -14.49 5.69
C GLU A 185 8.74 -15.92 5.47
N SER A 186 9.61 -16.82 4.99
CA SER A 186 9.28 -18.24 4.86
C SER A 186 8.98 -18.88 6.23
N GLN A 187 9.77 -18.54 7.26
CA GLN A 187 9.55 -19.02 8.62
C GLN A 187 8.28 -18.43 9.23
N ARG A 188 8.07 -17.11 9.13
CA ARG A 188 6.85 -16.43 9.61
C ARG A 188 5.60 -16.98 8.96
N LYS A 189 5.62 -17.28 7.66
CA LYS A 189 4.47 -17.89 6.96
C LYS A 189 4.16 -19.30 7.50
N LYS A 190 5.18 -20.10 7.82
CA LYS A 190 5.01 -21.41 8.47
C LYS A 190 4.44 -21.27 9.89
N GLU A 191 4.90 -20.28 10.65
CA GLU A 191 4.40 -20.00 12.00
C GLU A 191 2.95 -19.50 11.99
N GLN A 192 2.60 -18.63 11.04
CA GLN A 192 1.22 -18.16 10.87
C GLN A 192 0.27 -19.30 10.49
N ASP A 193 0.66 -20.20 9.55
CA ASP A 193 -0.15 -21.38 9.22
C ASP A 193 -0.33 -22.31 10.44
N LYS A 194 0.73 -22.46 11.26
CA LYS A 194 0.66 -23.23 12.51
C LYS A 194 -0.30 -22.59 13.53
N LEU A 195 -0.19 -21.28 13.75
CA LEU A 195 -1.06 -20.55 14.68
C LEU A 195 -2.52 -20.58 14.21
N GLN A 196 -2.78 -20.48 12.91
CA GLN A 196 -4.13 -20.57 12.37
C GLN A 196 -4.74 -21.96 12.63
N ARG A 197 -3.97 -23.04 12.41
CA ARG A 197 -4.43 -24.40 12.74
C ARG A 197 -4.71 -24.60 14.23
N GLU A 198 -3.90 -24.01 15.11
CA GLU A 198 -4.13 -24.07 16.56
C GLU A 198 -5.37 -23.27 16.97
N LYS A 199 -5.56 -22.08 16.41
CA LYS A 199 -6.75 -21.25 16.61
C LYS A 199 -8.03 -21.97 16.19
N ASP A 200 -8.02 -22.63 15.03
CA ASP A 200 -9.17 -23.39 14.54
C ASP A 200 -9.47 -24.62 15.41
N LYS A 201 -8.43 -25.30 15.91
CA LYS A 201 -8.57 -26.43 16.86
C LYS A 201 -9.20 -25.96 18.18
N LEU A 202 -8.72 -24.86 18.74
CA LEU A 202 -9.25 -24.29 19.98
C LEU A 202 -10.70 -23.82 19.80
N ALA A 203 -11.01 -23.12 18.71
CA ALA A 203 -12.38 -22.70 18.41
C ALA A 203 -13.34 -23.90 18.30
N LYS A 204 -12.89 -25.02 17.71
CA LYS A 204 -13.69 -26.26 17.63
C LYS A 204 -13.89 -26.91 19.00
N GLN A 205 -12.88 -26.89 19.87
CA GLN A 205 -13.00 -27.38 21.24
C GLN A 205 -13.94 -26.49 22.07
N GLU A 206 -13.80 -25.17 21.97
CA GLU A 206 -14.63 -24.20 22.68
C GLU A 206 -16.10 -24.30 22.26
N ARG A 207 -16.39 -24.51 20.97
CA ARG A 207 -17.76 -24.78 20.49
C ARG A 207 -18.32 -26.06 21.10
N LYS A 208 -17.55 -27.15 21.13
CA LYS A 208 -17.95 -28.41 21.75
C LYS A 208 -18.19 -28.26 23.26
N GLU A 209 -17.37 -27.48 23.96
CA GLU A 209 -17.55 -27.23 25.39
C GLU A 209 -18.74 -26.32 25.69
N LYS A 210 -18.95 -25.27 24.90
CA LYS A 210 -20.13 -24.40 24.99
C LYS A 210 -21.42 -25.20 24.78
N GLU A 211 -21.42 -26.11 23.81
CA GLU A 211 -22.54 -27.02 23.55
C GLU A 211 -22.77 -27.99 24.73
N LYS A 212 -21.72 -28.64 25.24
CA LYS A 212 -21.79 -29.49 26.44
C LYS A 212 -22.28 -28.75 27.69
N LYS A 213 -21.84 -27.50 27.89
CA LYS A 213 -22.33 -26.65 28.99
C LYS A 213 -23.79 -26.25 28.80
N ARG A 214 -24.26 -26.09 27.56
CA ARG A 214 -25.65 -25.77 27.24
C ARG A 214 -26.58 -26.96 27.50
N THR A 215 -26.16 -28.18 27.17
CA THR A 215 -26.96 -29.40 27.41
C THR A 215 -26.97 -29.80 28.89
N GLN A 216 -25.84 -29.70 29.60
CA GLN A 216 -25.75 -30.03 31.03
C GLN A 216 -26.56 -29.09 31.94
N LYS A 217 -26.68 -27.81 31.58
CA LYS A 217 -27.57 -26.87 32.29
C LYS A 217 -29.06 -27.16 32.06
N GLY A 218 -29.42 -27.85 30.98
CA GLY A 218 -30.80 -28.22 30.64
C GLY A 218 -31.33 -29.38 31.50
N GLU A 219 -30.49 -30.36 31.82
CA GLU A 219 -30.88 -31.49 32.67
C GLU A 219 -30.92 -31.12 34.16
N ARG A 220 -30.05 -30.21 34.62
CA ARG A 220 -30.04 -29.77 36.03
C ARG A 220 -31.21 -28.84 36.41
N LYS A 221 -32.02 -28.43 35.42
CA LYS A 221 -33.20 -27.57 35.58
C LYS A 221 -34.53 -28.33 35.42
N ARG A 222 -34.50 -29.61 35.01
CA ARG A 222 -35.68 -30.47 34.94
C ARG A 222 -35.81 -31.32 36.19
#